data_AF-A0A8S3K061-F1
#
_entry.id   AF-A0A8S3K061-F1
#
_cell.length_a   1.000
_cell.length_b   1.000
_cell.length_c   1.000
_cell.angle_alpha   90.00
_cell.angle_beta   90.00
_cell.angle_gamma   90.00
#
_symmetry.space_group_name_H-M   'P 1'
#
loop_
_entity.id
_entity.type
_entity.pdbx_description
1 polymer ?
#
loop_
_entity_poly.entity_id
_entity_poly.type
_entity_poly.pdbx_seq_one_letter_code
_entity_poly.pdbx_strand_id
1 'polypeptide(L)'
;RFSKNLSISPLVSDVKQLIPALTRIDECLAYFDTHDSFKQSLIYKNQMKQVLFKALNIIKAHIIHILQNSSNTIDPNKNHTLLSDDAYTLFYGRFRINAPKVKVLAEELEQRCSRNP
;
A
#
# COMPACT_ATOMS: atom_id res chain seq x y z
N ARG A 1 -12.62 22.06 6.82
CA ARG A 1 -11.88 22.59 5.64
C ARG A 1 -10.58 21.80 5.37
N PHE A 2 -10.56 20.48 5.57
CA PHE A 2 -9.38 19.60 5.35
C PHE A 2 -9.63 18.43 4.36
N SER A 3 -10.81 18.34 3.76
CA SER A 3 -11.11 17.37 2.69
C SER A 3 -11.13 18.05 1.34
N LYS A 4 -9.97 18.49 0.85
CA LYS A 4 -9.79 18.73 -0.58
C LYS A 4 -8.47 18.11 -1.02
N ASN A 5 -8.61 16.93 -1.61
CA ASN A 5 -7.71 16.38 -2.61
C ASN A 5 -6.31 15.97 -2.15
N LEU A 6 -6.21 15.12 -1.13
CA LEU A 6 -5.15 14.11 -1.19
C LEU A 6 -5.59 13.09 -2.26
N SER A 7 -5.40 13.45 -3.53
CA SER A 7 -5.42 12.45 -4.60
C SER A 7 -4.23 11.55 -4.28
N ILE A 8 -4.48 10.39 -3.68
CA ILE A 8 -3.45 9.42 -3.28
C ILE A 8 -2.86 8.72 -4.52
N SER A 9 -3.47 8.89 -5.70
CA SER A 9 -3.08 8.28 -6.96
C SER A 9 -1.62 8.55 -7.39
N PRO A 10 -1.02 9.75 -7.20
CA PRO A 10 0.40 9.96 -7.50
C PRO A 10 1.32 9.42 -6.39
N LEU A 11 0.86 9.37 -5.13
CA LEU A 11 1.67 8.98 -3.98
C LEU A 11 2.04 7.49 -4.00
N VAL A 12 1.18 6.65 -4.59
CA VAL A 12 1.40 5.19 -4.69
C VAL A 12 2.45 4.84 -5.75
N SER A 13 2.71 5.74 -6.70
CA SER A 13 3.70 5.46 -7.74
C SER A 13 5.12 5.38 -7.17
N ASP A 14 5.41 6.10 -6.08
CA ASP A 14 6.71 6.08 -5.41
C ASP A 14 6.61 5.60 -3.96
N VAL A 15 6.95 4.33 -3.74
CA VAL A 15 6.99 3.71 -2.39
C VAL A 15 7.85 4.50 -1.43
N LYS A 16 8.85 5.22 -1.92
CA LYS A 16 9.72 6.07 -1.09
C LYS A 16 8.98 7.22 -0.42
N GLN A 17 7.87 7.69 -1.00
CA GLN A 17 7.06 8.79 -0.45
C GLN A 17 5.91 8.28 0.41
N LEU A 18 5.51 7.02 0.19
CA LEU A 18 4.43 6.38 0.93
C LEU A 18 4.83 6.07 2.39
N ILE A 19 6.01 5.51 2.63
CA ILE A 19 6.46 5.13 3.98
C ILE A 19 6.52 6.36 4.91
N PRO A 20 7.18 7.47 4.54
CA PRO A 20 7.19 8.69 5.37
C PRO A 20 5.79 9.24 5.62
N ALA A 21 4.88 9.13 4.65
CA ALA A 21 3.49 9.58 4.82
C ALA A 21 2.74 8.71 5.86
N LEU A 22 2.92 7.39 5.85
CA LEU A 22 2.36 6.50 6.85
C LEU A 22 2.94 6.78 8.24
N THR A 23 4.27 6.93 8.34
CA THR A 23 4.94 7.28 9.61
C THR A 23 4.38 8.57 10.20
N ARG A 24 4.16 9.60 9.37
CA ARG A 24 3.57 10.86 9.82
C ARG A 24 2.14 10.69 10.32
N ILE A 25 1.35 9.81 9.72
CA ILE A 25 0.00 9.47 10.22
C ILE A 25 0.11 8.78 11.59
N ASP A 26 1.05 7.86 11.77
CA ASP A 26 1.29 7.18 13.04
C ASP A 26 1.72 8.16 14.15
N GLU A 27 2.60 9.10 13.83
CA GLU A 27 3.04 10.17 14.74
C GLU A 27 1.86 11.07 15.13
N CYS A 28 1.00 11.45 14.16
CA CYS A 28 -0.21 12.21 14.45
C CYS A 28 -1.16 11.44 15.38
N LEU A 29 -1.34 10.14 15.17
CA LEU A 29 -2.18 9.31 16.04
C LEU A 29 -1.62 9.23 17.46
N ALA A 30 -0.31 9.01 17.62
CA ALA A 30 0.37 9.00 18.91
C ALA A 30 0.29 10.36 19.64
N TYR A 31 0.33 11.46 18.87
CA TYR A 31 0.14 12.80 19.43
C TYR A 31 -1.27 12.97 20.02
N PHE A 32 -2.31 12.49 19.33
CA PHE A 32 -3.68 12.53 19.85
C PHE A 32 -3.86 11.64 21.08
N ASP A 33 -3.21 10.47 21.14
CA ASP A 33 -3.24 9.58 22.32
C ASP A 33 -2.66 10.23 23.59
N THR A 34 -1.66 11.10 23.42
CA THR A 34 -1.02 11.79 24.56
C THR A 34 -1.74 13.08 24.99
N HIS A 35 -2.68 13.59 24.18
CA HIS A 35 -3.37 14.86 24.40
C HIS A 35 -4.90 14.72 24.27
N ASP A 36 -5.49 13.82 25.07
CA ASP A 36 -6.95 13.57 25.09
C ASP A 36 -7.78 14.71 25.75
N SER A 37 -7.13 15.76 26.25
CA SER A 37 -7.76 16.90 26.91
C SER A 37 -8.56 17.82 25.98
N PHE A 38 -8.41 17.68 24.65
CA PHE A 38 -9.16 18.47 23.68
C PHE A 38 -10.49 17.81 23.30
N LYS A 39 -11.59 18.56 23.45
CA LYS A 39 -12.98 18.12 23.17
C LYS A 39 -13.21 17.59 21.74
N GLN A 40 -12.36 17.94 20.78
CA GLN A 40 -12.41 17.48 19.39
C GLN A 40 -11.32 16.46 19.03
N SER A 41 -10.42 16.13 19.96
CA SER A 41 -9.30 15.19 19.75
C SER A 41 -9.81 13.85 19.21
N LEU A 42 -10.88 13.31 19.81
CA LEU A 42 -11.50 12.07 19.39
C LEU A 42 -11.97 12.09 17.92
N ILE A 43 -12.51 13.21 17.44
CA ILE A 43 -13.00 13.35 16.06
C ILE A 43 -11.82 13.32 15.08
N TYR A 44 -10.77 14.10 15.36
CA TYR A 44 -9.58 14.13 14.52
C TYR A 44 -8.83 12.81 14.54
N LYS A 45 -8.73 12.15 15.69
CA LYS A 45 -8.19 10.81 15.85
C LYS A 45 -8.93 9.79 14.98
N ASN A 46 -10.27 9.80 15.01
CA ASN A 46 -11.08 8.92 14.17
C ASN A 46 -10.89 9.22 12.68
N GLN A 47 -10.79 10.50 12.29
CA GLN A 47 -10.47 10.87 10.91
C GLN A 47 -9.09 10.37 10.48
N MET A 48 -8.07 10.49 11.34
CA MET A 48 -6.73 9.98 11.06
C MET A 48 -6.71 8.46 10.92
N LYS A 49 -7.43 7.72 11.78
CA LYS A 49 -7.62 6.27 11.61
C LYS A 49 -8.27 5.93 10.27
N GLN A 50 -9.30 6.66 9.85
CA GLN A 50 -9.93 6.45 8.54
C GLN A 50 -8.97 6.71 7.37
N VAL A 51 -8.15 7.76 7.46
CA VAL A 51 -7.11 8.04 6.45
C VAL A 51 -6.10 6.90 6.40
N LEU A 52 -5.67 6.40 7.57
CA LEU A 52 -4.77 5.26 7.67
C LEU A 52 -5.35 4.02 6.99
N PHE A 53 -6.58 3.62 7.32
CA PHE A 53 -7.24 2.47 6.69
C PHE A 53 -7.36 2.62 5.16
N LYS A 54 -7.67 3.82 4.68
CA LYS A 54 -7.70 4.09 3.23
C LYS A 54 -6.33 3.89 2.59
N ALA A 55 -5.27 4.42 3.21
CA ALA A 55 -3.90 4.24 2.72
C ALA A 55 -3.51 2.75 2.69
N LEU A 56 -3.80 2.00 3.76
CA LEU A 56 -3.51 0.56 3.84
C LEU A 56 -4.26 -0.25 2.78
N ASN A 57 -5.53 0.06 2.51
CA ASN A 57 -6.29 -0.58 1.44
C ASN A 57 -5.71 -0.31 0.05
N ILE A 58 -5.21 0.90 -0.18
CA ILE A 58 -4.55 1.27 -1.43
C ILE A 58 -3.24 0.47 -1.59
N ILE A 59 -2.47 0.30 -0.52
CA ILE A 59 -1.25 -0.53 -0.52
C ILE A 59 -1.57 -1.97 -0.86
N LYS A 60 -2.58 -2.55 -0.19
CA LYS A 60 -3.07 -3.90 -0.47
C LYS A 60 -3.47 -4.06 -1.94
N ALA A 61 -4.25 -3.14 -2.48
CA ALA A 61 -4.66 -3.15 -3.87
C ALA A 61 -3.46 -3.06 -4.82
N HIS A 62 -2.46 -2.23 -4.50
CA HIS A 62 -1.23 -2.10 -5.29
C HIS A 62 -0.39 -3.39 -5.29
N ILE A 63 -0.23 -4.04 -4.14
CA ILE A 63 0.45 -5.35 -4.03
C ILE A 63 -0.25 -6.37 -4.93
N ILE A 64 -1.59 -6.47 -4.83
CA ILE A 64 -2.40 -7.37 -5.66
C ILE A 64 -2.19 -7.06 -7.14
N HIS A 65 -2.22 -5.78 -7.52
CA HIS A 65 -2.01 -5.34 -8.90
C HIS A 65 -0.63 -5.74 -9.45
N ILE A 66 0.44 -5.55 -8.67
CA ILE A 66 1.80 -5.96 -9.07
C ILE A 66 1.88 -7.47 -9.32
N LEU A 67 1.30 -8.27 -8.42
CA LEU A 67 1.29 -9.73 -8.52
C LEU A 67 0.46 -10.20 -9.72
N GLN A 68 -0.73 -9.63 -9.92
CA GLN A 68 -1.59 -9.94 -11.07
C GLN A 68 -0.95 -9.55 -12.39
N ASN A 69 -0.35 -8.37 -12.50
CA ASN A 69 0.37 -7.95 -13.72
C ASN A 69 1.55 -8.86 -14.03
N SER A 70 2.25 -9.35 -12.99
CA SER A 70 3.31 -10.32 -13.18
C SER A 70 2.73 -11.63 -13.72
N SER A 71 1.63 -12.13 -13.13
CA SER A 71 0.99 -13.40 -13.51
C SER A 71 0.31 -13.40 -14.88
N ASN A 72 -0.26 -12.27 -15.32
CA ASN A 72 -0.98 -12.15 -16.60
C ASN A 72 -0.08 -12.41 -17.82
N THR A 73 1.24 -12.42 -17.64
CA THR A 73 2.22 -12.71 -18.70
C THR A 73 2.28 -14.19 -19.10
N ILE A 74 1.75 -15.08 -18.25
CA ILE A 74 1.76 -16.53 -18.48
C ILE A 74 0.36 -17.03 -18.86
N ASP A 75 -0.66 -16.16 -18.91
CA ASP A 75 -2.03 -16.57 -19.24
C ASP A 75 -2.09 -17.13 -20.67
N PRO A 76 -2.25 -18.46 -20.85
CA PRO A 76 -2.16 -19.11 -22.14
C PRO A 76 -3.33 -18.72 -23.06
N ASN A 77 -4.45 -18.26 -22.48
CA ASN A 77 -5.61 -17.78 -23.23
C ASN A 77 -5.41 -16.36 -23.78
N LYS A 78 -4.47 -15.58 -23.21
CA LYS A 78 -4.17 -14.21 -23.66
C LYS A 78 -2.91 -14.12 -24.50
N ASN A 79 -1.95 -15.02 -24.29
CA ASN A 79 -0.67 -15.05 -24.99
C ASN A 79 -0.52 -16.40 -25.70
N HIS A 80 -1.24 -16.58 -26.82
CA HIS A 80 -1.14 -17.77 -27.68
C HIS A 80 0.30 -18.06 -28.17
N THR A 81 1.22 -17.10 -28.07
CA THR A 81 2.61 -17.17 -28.53
C THR A 81 3.63 -17.60 -27.48
N LEU A 82 3.25 -17.71 -26.20
CA LEU A 82 4.17 -18.00 -25.08
C LEU A 82 3.87 -19.35 -24.41
N LEU A 83 3.75 -20.41 -25.21
CA LEU A 83 3.76 -21.77 -24.71
C LEU A 83 5.21 -22.29 -24.72
N SER A 84 6.04 -21.84 -23.77
CA SER A 84 7.46 -22.24 -23.67
C SER A 84 8.05 -21.93 -22.28
N ASP A 85 9.12 -22.65 -21.91
CA ASP A 85 10.02 -22.37 -20.77
C ASP A 85 10.47 -20.89 -20.68
N ASP A 86 10.48 -20.18 -21.82
CA ASP A 86 10.75 -18.74 -21.90
C ASP A 86 9.72 -17.89 -21.14
N ALA A 87 8.45 -18.30 -21.10
CA ALA A 87 7.39 -17.58 -20.38
C ALA A 87 7.62 -17.61 -18.87
N TYR A 88 8.03 -18.77 -18.33
CA TYR A 88 8.37 -18.93 -16.91
C TYR A 88 9.63 -18.15 -16.54
N THR A 89 10.63 -18.14 -17.42
CA THR A 89 11.86 -17.36 -17.23
C THR A 89 11.56 -15.86 -17.15
N LEU A 90 10.74 -15.34 -18.07
CA LEU A 90 10.31 -13.94 -18.08
C LEU A 90 9.45 -13.58 -16.86
N PHE A 91 8.52 -14.46 -16.49
CA PHE A 91 7.71 -14.30 -15.28
C PHE A 91 8.58 -14.22 -14.03
N TYR A 92 9.50 -15.17 -13.86
CA TYR A 92 10.38 -15.21 -12.69
C TYR A 92 11.28 -13.97 -12.63
N GLY A 93 11.79 -13.51 -13.77
CA GLY A 93 12.51 -12.23 -13.86
C GLY A 93 11.67 -11.04 -13.38
N ARG A 94 10.44 -10.91 -13.87
CA ARG A 94 9.51 -9.84 -13.45
C ARG A 94 9.14 -9.93 -11.98
N PHE A 95 8.89 -11.14 -11.47
CA PHE A 95 8.60 -11.36 -10.06
C PHE A 95 9.78 -10.93 -9.20
N ARG A 96 11.02 -11.34 -9.55
CA ARG A 96 12.23 -10.97 -8.82
C ARG A 96 12.46 -9.46 -8.77
N ILE A 97 12.20 -8.75 -9.87
CA ILE A 97 12.34 -7.27 -9.92
C ILE A 97 11.35 -6.59 -8.96
N ASN A 98 10.13 -7.10 -8.89
CA ASN A 98 9.07 -6.50 -8.08
C ASN A 98 9.03 -6.99 -6.62
N ALA A 99 9.60 -8.17 -6.33
CA ALA A 99 9.55 -8.81 -5.02
C ALA A 99 10.09 -7.94 -3.87
N PRO A 100 11.23 -7.23 -4.00
CA PRO A 100 11.71 -6.33 -2.94
C PRO A 100 10.69 -5.24 -2.61
N LYS A 101 10.05 -4.66 -3.64
CA LYS A 101 9.03 -3.62 -3.48
C LYS A 101 7.77 -4.17 -2.81
N VAL A 102 7.30 -5.34 -3.22
CA VAL A 102 6.13 -6.02 -2.63
C VAL A 102 6.40 -6.36 -1.17
N LYS A 103 7.58 -6.88 -0.85
CA LYS A 103 7.97 -7.24 0.51
C LYS A 103 7.88 -6.03 1.45
N VAL A 104 8.52 -4.92 1.10
CA VAL A 104 8.50 -3.70 1.91
C VAL A 104 7.07 -3.21 2.13
N LEU A 105 6.24 -3.18 1.07
CA LEU A 105 4.86 -2.75 1.19
C LEU A 105 4.00 -3.67 2.07
N ALA A 106 4.23 -4.99 2.01
CA ALA A 106 3.54 -5.97 2.83
C ALA A 106 3.93 -5.86 4.30
N GLU A 107 5.21 -5.67 4.61
CA GLU A 107 5.70 -5.45 5.97
C GLU A 107 5.06 -4.21 6.61
N GLU A 108 5.02 -3.08 5.88
CA GLU A 108 4.39 -1.84 6.35
C GLU A 108 2.88 -1.98 6.58
N LEU A 109 2.20 -2.82 5.79
CA LEU A 109 0.78 -3.14 5.92
C LEU A 109 0.52 -4.01 7.17
N GLU A 110 1.24 -5.12 7.31
CA GLU A 110 1.10 -6.07 8.42
C GLU A 110 1.39 -5.42 9.77
N GLN A 111 2.47 -4.63 9.85
CA GLN A 111 2.86 -3.92 11.06
C GLN A 111 1.74 -2.99 11.55
N ARG A 112 1.10 -2.25 10.64
CA ARG A 112 0.08 -1.25 10.99
C ARG A 112 -1.29 -1.82 11.24
N CYS A 113 -1.68 -2.87 10.51
CA CYS A 113 -2.89 -3.64 10.82
C CYS A 113 -2.79 -4.29 12.20
N SER A 114 -1.62 -4.81 12.58
CA SER A 114 -1.42 -5.40 13.91
C SER A 114 -1.52 -4.37 15.04
N ARG A 115 -1.04 -3.14 14.78
CA ARG A 115 -1.10 -2.02 15.75
C ARG A 115 -2.48 -1.35 15.81
N ASN A 116 -3.25 -1.40 14.74
CA ASN A 116 -4.56 -0.78 14.60
C ASN A 116 -5.59 -1.81 14.09
N PRO A 117 -6.05 -2.74 14.94
CA PRO A 117 -7.06 -3.73 14.56
C PRO A 117 -8.41 -3.09 14.20
#